data_AF-A0A093Q0F7-F1
#
_entry.id   AF-A0A093Q0F7-F1
#
_cell.length_a   1.000
_cell.length_b   1.000
_cell.length_c   1.000
_cell.angle_alpha   90.00
_cell.angle_beta   90.00
_cell.angle_gamma   90.00
#
_symmetry.space_group_name_H-M   'P 1'
#
loop_
_entity.id
_entity.type
_entity.pdbx_description
1 polymer ?
#
loop_
_entity_poly.entity_id
_entity_poly.type
_entity_poly.pdbx_seq_one_letter_code
_entity_poly.pdbx_strand_id
1 'polypeptide(L)'
;GVRVLRQDPIECLFSFICTSNNHISRITAMIERLCQAFGRHLCSIDARPFHAFPSLSALTGTDAEARLRALGFGYRAKFVSGSAQAIAQGLGAEGLRQLRTAPYAEARKVLCALPGVGAKVADCVCLVSLDKAEAVPVDTHVWHIAQQRYGVAVGSKSLTPRAYQEIGDFFRGLWGPRAGWAQAVLFCADLRK
;
A
#
# COMPACT_ATOMS: atom_id res chain seq x y z
N GLY A 1 -11.83 -6.19 18.38
CA GLY A 1 -11.62 -4.77 18.05
C GLY A 1 -10.78 -4.64 16.78
N VAL A 2 -10.88 -3.51 16.07
CA VAL A 2 -10.07 -3.24 14.85
C VAL A 2 -8.61 -3.05 15.25
N ARG A 3 -7.69 -3.70 14.52
CA ARG A 3 -6.23 -3.61 14.72
C ARG A 3 -5.53 -3.51 13.37
N VAL A 4 -4.41 -2.81 13.31
CA VAL A 4 -3.55 -2.75 12.12
C VAL A 4 -2.64 -3.99 12.10
N LEU A 5 -2.63 -4.70 10.97
CA LEU A 5 -1.73 -5.84 10.76
C LEU A 5 -0.29 -5.35 10.57
N ARG A 6 0.68 -6.20 10.91
CA ARG A 6 2.10 -5.98 10.63
C ARG A 6 2.57 -6.92 9.52
N GLN A 7 2.38 -6.51 8.28
CA GLN A 7 2.64 -7.33 7.09
C GLN A 7 4.12 -7.35 6.69
N ASP A 8 4.50 -8.32 5.85
CA ASP A 8 5.80 -8.29 5.16
C ASP A 8 5.85 -7.09 4.18
N PRO A 9 6.94 -6.30 4.14
CA PRO A 9 7.02 -5.11 3.30
C PRO A 9 6.91 -5.36 1.80
N ILE A 10 7.40 -6.51 1.30
CA ILE A 10 7.32 -6.84 -0.13
C ILE A 10 5.87 -7.14 -0.49
N GLU A 11 5.24 -8.04 0.26
CA GLU A 11 3.82 -8.38 0.07
C GLU A 11 2.92 -7.15 0.17
N CYS A 12 3.13 -6.34 1.22
CA CYS A 12 2.35 -5.12 1.46
C CYS A 12 2.50 -4.12 0.32
N LEU A 13 3.73 -3.84 -0.11
CA LEU A 13 4.01 -2.87 -1.17
C LEU A 13 3.35 -3.25 -2.50
N PHE A 14 3.60 -4.46 -2.99
CA PHE A 14 3.07 -4.89 -4.28
C PHE A 14 1.55 -5.09 -4.25
N SER A 15 0.99 -5.48 -3.11
CA SER A 15 -0.46 -5.48 -2.89
C SER A 15 -1.05 -4.08 -2.99
N PHE A 16 -0.45 -3.07 -2.34
CA PHE A 16 -0.96 -1.69 -2.38
C PHE A 16 -0.77 -1.00 -3.73
N ILE A 17 0.26 -1.33 -4.51
CA ILE A 17 0.39 -0.88 -5.92
C ILE A 17 -0.84 -1.32 -6.74
N CYS A 18 -1.45 -2.46 -6.41
CA CYS A 18 -2.66 -2.95 -7.08
C CYS A 18 -3.94 -2.18 -6.71
N THR A 19 -3.92 -1.37 -5.65
CA THR A 19 -5.14 -0.73 -5.08
C THR A 19 -5.52 0.59 -5.73
N SER A 20 -4.57 1.30 -6.35
CA SER A 20 -4.80 2.64 -6.92
C SER A 20 -5.90 2.62 -7.97
N ASN A 21 -6.99 3.37 -7.79
CA ASN A 21 -8.18 3.39 -8.67
C ASN A 21 -8.76 1.98 -8.96
N ASN A 22 -9.08 1.24 -7.89
CA ASN A 22 -9.54 -0.15 -7.95
C ASN A 22 -10.50 -0.45 -6.78
N HIS A 23 -11.18 -1.61 -6.79
CA HIS A 23 -12.08 -2.04 -5.71
C HIS A 23 -11.66 -3.39 -5.13
N ILE A 24 -12.03 -3.64 -3.86
CA ILE A 24 -11.50 -4.73 -3.03
C ILE A 24 -11.61 -6.10 -3.73
N SER A 25 -12.76 -6.46 -4.28
CA SER A 25 -12.94 -7.77 -4.94
C SER A 25 -11.99 -8.00 -6.12
N ARG A 26 -11.72 -6.97 -6.94
CA ARG A 26 -10.77 -7.09 -8.06
C ARG A 26 -9.33 -7.10 -7.56
N ILE A 27 -9.01 -6.32 -6.54
CA ILE A 27 -7.68 -6.30 -5.91
C ILE A 27 -7.35 -7.70 -5.36
N THR A 28 -8.26 -8.32 -4.62
CA THR A 28 -8.09 -9.67 -4.07
C THR A 28 -7.82 -10.68 -5.18
N ALA A 29 -8.65 -10.70 -6.24
CA ALA A 29 -8.45 -11.62 -7.36
C ALA A 29 -7.14 -11.35 -8.14
N MET A 30 -6.69 -10.09 -8.22
CA MET A 30 -5.40 -9.75 -8.82
C MET A 30 -4.23 -10.30 -8.01
N ILE A 31 -4.26 -10.15 -6.68
CA ILE A 31 -3.22 -10.67 -5.78
C ILE A 31 -3.21 -12.20 -5.80
N GLU A 32 -4.36 -12.87 -5.81
CA GLU A 32 -4.43 -14.33 -5.94
C GLU A 32 -3.76 -14.81 -7.24
N ARG A 33 -4.07 -14.17 -8.39
CA ARG A 33 -3.43 -14.49 -9.67
C ARG A 33 -1.92 -14.20 -9.67
N LEU A 34 -1.49 -13.14 -8.99
CA LEU A 34 -0.07 -12.82 -8.82
C LEU A 34 0.66 -13.94 -8.07
N CYS A 35 0.11 -14.37 -6.93
CA CYS A 35 0.69 -15.45 -6.14
C CYS A 35 0.68 -16.78 -6.90
N GLN A 36 -0.38 -17.10 -7.64
CA GLN A 36 -0.43 -18.32 -8.46
C GLN A 36 0.61 -18.32 -9.59
N ALA A 37 0.84 -17.18 -10.23
CA ALA A 37 1.73 -17.11 -11.39
C ALA A 37 3.21 -16.93 -11.02
N PHE A 38 3.52 -16.22 -9.94
CA PHE A 38 4.90 -15.85 -9.57
C PHE A 38 5.32 -16.37 -8.19
N GLY A 39 4.38 -16.88 -7.41
CA GLY A 39 4.63 -17.42 -6.08
C GLY A 39 4.97 -18.91 -6.12
N ARG A 40 5.71 -19.35 -5.10
CA ARG A 40 5.98 -20.78 -4.90
C ARG A 40 4.73 -21.47 -4.36
N HIS A 41 4.35 -22.61 -4.94
CA HIS A 41 3.30 -23.47 -4.38
C HIS A 41 3.68 -23.93 -2.95
N LEU A 42 2.74 -23.80 -2.02
CA LEU A 42 2.93 -24.18 -0.62
C LEU A 42 2.25 -25.51 -0.31
N CYS A 43 0.95 -25.59 -0.61
CA CYS A 43 0.12 -26.77 -0.37
C CYS A 43 -1.20 -26.63 -1.12
N SER A 44 -2.04 -27.67 -1.02
CA SER A 44 -3.44 -27.61 -1.44
C SER A 44 -4.32 -28.07 -0.29
N ILE A 45 -5.36 -27.31 0.01
CA ILE A 45 -6.38 -27.64 1.04
C ILE A 45 -7.71 -27.69 0.32
N ASP A 46 -8.44 -28.80 0.44
CA ASP A 46 -9.72 -29.04 -0.26
C ASP A 46 -9.64 -28.77 -1.78
N ALA A 47 -8.58 -29.28 -2.41
CA ALA A 47 -8.22 -29.06 -3.82
C ALA A 47 -7.95 -27.59 -4.22
N ARG A 48 -8.00 -26.62 -3.29
CA ARG A 48 -7.60 -25.24 -3.54
C ARG A 48 -6.09 -25.07 -3.34
N PRO A 49 -5.33 -24.64 -4.37
CA PRO A 49 -3.90 -24.45 -4.24
C PRO A 49 -3.56 -23.12 -3.55
N PHE A 50 -2.65 -23.17 -2.58
CA PHE A 50 -2.11 -22.01 -1.89
C PHE A 50 -0.67 -21.76 -2.34
N HIS A 51 -0.38 -20.51 -2.66
CA HIS A 51 0.95 -20.06 -3.09
C HIS A 51 1.45 -18.97 -2.15
N ALA A 52 2.76 -18.93 -1.93
CA ALA A 52 3.40 -17.84 -1.22
C ALA A 52 3.27 -16.54 -2.05
N PHE A 53 3.40 -15.39 -1.39
CA PHE A 53 3.63 -14.16 -2.13
C PHE A 53 4.94 -14.26 -2.94
N PRO A 54 5.01 -13.71 -4.17
CA PRO A 54 6.24 -13.79 -4.98
C PRO A 54 7.46 -13.19 -4.28
N SER A 55 8.62 -13.80 -4.48
CA SER A 55 9.88 -13.16 -4.10
C SER A 55 10.12 -11.93 -4.98
N LEU A 56 10.94 -10.99 -4.49
CA LEU A 56 11.36 -9.84 -5.29
C LEU A 56 11.96 -10.28 -6.63
N SER A 57 12.83 -11.30 -6.61
CA SER A 57 13.49 -11.84 -7.81
C SER A 57 12.52 -12.46 -8.83
N ALA A 58 11.39 -13.02 -8.38
CA ALA A 58 10.37 -13.55 -9.28
C ALA A 58 9.69 -12.46 -10.10
N LEU A 59 9.67 -11.22 -9.60
CA LEU A 59 9.04 -10.07 -10.24
C LEU A 59 10.01 -9.23 -11.10
N THR A 60 11.31 -9.53 -11.07
CA THR A 60 12.33 -8.81 -11.86
C THR A 60 12.61 -9.41 -13.24
N GLY A 61 11.98 -10.55 -13.57
CA GLY A 61 12.16 -11.22 -14.87
C GLY A 61 11.83 -10.32 -16.06
N THR A 62 12.53 -10.51 -17.18
CA THR A 62 12.32 -9.73 -18.41
C THR A 62 10.91 -9.90 -18.99
N ASP A 63 10.27 -11.03 -18.72
CA ASP A 63 8.90 -11.38 -19.11
C ASP A 63 7.83 -10.97 -18.08
N ALA A 64 8.23 -10.49 -16.88
CA ALA A 64 7.32 -10.27 -15.76
C ALA A 64 6.21 -9.27 -16.09
N GLU A 65 6.54 -8.15 -16.73
CA GLU A 65 5.52 -7.15 -17.12
C GLU A 65 4.51 -7.75 -18.11
N ALA A 66 4.97 -8.47 -19.13
CA ALA A 66 4.11 -9.06 -20.15
C ALA A 66 3.15 -10.10 -19.53
N ARG A 67 3.66 -10.94 -18.63
CA ARG A 67 2.85 -11.90 -17.88
C ARG A 67 1.82 -11.22 -16.97
N LEU A 68 2.21 -10.16 -16.26
CA LEU A 68 1.28 -9.39 -15.43
C LEU A 68 0.17 -8.74 -16.27
N ARG A 69 0.49 -8.24 -17.47
CA ARG A 69 -0.51 -7.71 -18.42
C ARG A 69 -1.51 -8.79 -18.83
N ALA A 70 -1.02 -9.98 -19.18
CA ALA A 70 -1.87 -11.13 -19.50
C ALA A 70 -2.80 -11.55 -18.34
N LEU A 71 -2.37 -11.34 -17.08
CA LEU A 71 -3.16 -11.59 -15.87
C LEU A 71 -4.15 -10.45 -15.52
N GLY A 72 -4.25 -9.42 -16.36
CA GLY A 72 -5.22 -8.34 -16.22
C GLY A 72 -4.79 -7.19 -15.30
N PHE A 73 -3.49 -7.02 -15.04
CA PHE A 73 -2.97 -5.91 -14.23
C PHE A 73 -3.07 -4.55 -14.95
N GLY A 74 -3.22 -4.55 -16.27
CA GLY A 74 -3.29 -3.33 -17.09
C GLY A 74 -2.02 -2.48 -16.92
N TYR A 75 -2.19 -1.17 -16.75
CA TYR A 75 -1.06 -0.25 -16.56
C TYR A 75 -0.24 -0.54 -15.29
N ARG A 76 -0.83 -1.20 -14.27
CA ARG A 76 -0.14 -1.52 -13.01
C ARG A 76 0.94 -2.59 -13.20
N ALA A 77 0.87 -3.36 -14.28
CA ALA A 77 1.92 -4.33 -14.62
C ALA A 77 3.31 -3.66 -14.66
N LYS A 78 3.39 -2.48 -15.31
CA LYS A 78 4.61 -1.67 -15.39
C LYS A 78 5.07 -1.17 -14.03
N PHE A 79 4.14 -0.88 -13.12
CA PHE A 79 4.47 -0.41 -11.76
C PHE A 79 5.01 -1.54 -10.89
N VAL A 80 4.42 -2.73 -10.98
CA VAL A 80 4.89 -3.91 -10.25
C VAL A 80 6.27 -4.33 -10.76
N SER A 81 6.46 -4.52 -12.07
CA SER A 81 7.76 -4.90 -12.64
C SER A 81 8.81 -3.81 -12.41
N GLY A 82 8.47 -2.54 -12.67
CA GLY A 82 9.37 -1.42 -12.50
C GLY A 82 9.79 -1.19 -11.05
N SER A 83 8.86 -1.31 -10.10
CA SER A 83 9.20 -1.23 -8.66
C SER A 83 10.05 -2.40 -8.22
N ALA A 84 9.78 -3.62 -8.70
CA ALA A 84 10.62 -4.78 -8.39
C ALA A 84 12.06 -4.59 -8.88
N GLN A 85 12.23 -4.10 -10.11
CA GLN A 85 13.53 -3.79 -10.69
C GLN A 85 14.25 -2.67 -9.91
N ALA A 86 13.57 -1.57 -9.61
CA ALA A 86 14.14 -0.45 -8.87
C ALA A 86 14.59 -0.87 -7.45
N ILE A 87 13.80 -1.71 -6.76
CA ILE A 87 14.18 -2.23 -5.44
C ILE A 87 15.37 -3.17 -5.58
N ALA A 88 15.36 -4.09 -6.53
CA ALA A 88 16.44 -5.06 -6.71
C ALA A 88 17.78 -4.42 -7.08
N GLN A 89 17.77 -3.32 -7.85
CA GLN A 89 18.97 -2.55 -8.21
C GLN A 89 19.41 -1.56 -7.13
N GLY A 90 18.49 -1.14 -6.26
CA GLY A 90 18.74 -0.21 -5.16
C GLY A 90 18.93 -0.93 -3.83
N LEU A 91 18.01 -0.69 -2.90
CA LEU A 91 18.09 -1.14 -1.51
C LEU A 91 17.95 -2.66 -1.30
N GLY A 92 17.46 -3.39 -2.30
CA GLY A 92 17.15 -4.82 -2.20
C GLY A 92 15.98 -5.14 -1.26
N ALA A 93 15.62 -6.43 -1.20
CA ALA A 93 14.53 -6.87 -0.32
C ALA A 93 14.81 -6.59 1.16
N GLU A 94 16.06 -6.72 1.59
CA GLU A 94 16.45 -6.48 2.98
C GLU A 94 16.46 -5.00 3.33
N GLY A 95 16.96 -4.13 2.44
CA GLY A 95 16.87 -2.68 2.65
C GLY A 95 15.42 -2.21 2.78
N LEU A 96 14.48 -2.80 2.00
CA LEU A 96 13.05 -2.48 2.16
C LEU A 96 12.54 -2.84 3.56
N ARG A 97 12.99 -3.97 4.12
CA ARG A 97 12.64 -4.36 5.51
C ARG A 97 13.28 -3.45 6.54
N GLN A 98 14.50 -2.97 6.30
CA GLN A 98 15.21 -2.05 7.17
C GLN A 98 14.54 -0.67 7.27
N LEU A 99 13.67 -0.29 6.32
CA LEU A 99 12.85 0.93 6.46
C LEU A 99 11.94 0.91 7.71
N ARG A 100 11.73 -0.24 8.36
CA ARG A 100 11.10 -0.36 9.68
C ARG A 100 11.81 0.47 10.75
N THR A 101 13.13 0.61 10.70
CA THR A 101 13.90 1.38 11.68
C THR A 101 14.16 2.82 11.25
N ALA A 102 13.96 3.14 9.97
CA ALA A 102 14.12 4.51 9.45
C ALA A 102 13.02 5.46 9.98
N PRO A 103 13.26 6.78 10.05
CA PRO A 103 12.19 7.75 10.31
C PRO A 103 11.06 7.67 9.28
N TYR A 104 9.81 7.92 9.69
CA TYR A 104 8.64 7.88 8.80
C TYR A 104 8.82 8.73 7.53
N ALA A 105 9.33 9.96 7.66
CA ALA A 105 9.54 10.86 6.53
C ALA A 105 10.52 10.28 5.49
N GLU A 106 11.57 9.60 5.95
CA GLU A 106 12.56 8.97 5.09
C GLU A 106 11.99 7.72 4.41
N ALA A 107 11.35 6.83 5.17
CA ALA A 107 10.71 5.63 4.62
C ALA A 107 9.68 6.00 3.54
N ARG A 108 8.84 7.01 3.82
CA ARG A 108 7.86 7.53 2.86
C ARG A 108 8.52 8.11 1.61
N LYS A 109 9.62 8.88 1.76
CA LYS A 109 10.37 9.45 0.63
C LYS A 109 10.93 8.36 -0.28
N VAL A 110 11.53 7.32 0.31
CA VAL A 110 12.07 6.15 -0.43
C VAL A 110 10.96 5.45 -1.19
N LEU A 111 9.83 5.16 -0.53
CA LEU A 111 8.69 4.50 -1.18
C LEU A 111 8.12 5.31 -2.34
N CYS A 112 7.93 6.63 -2.16
CA CYS A 112 7.40 7.51 -3.20
C CYS A 112 8.29 7.64 -4.44
N ALA A 113 9.56 7.22 -4.39
CA ALA A 113 10.44 7.19 -5.55
C ALA A 113 10.16 5.98 -6.46
N LEU A 114 9.37 5.00 -5.99
CA LEU A 114 9.08 3.77 -6.73
C LEU A 114 7.96 3.98 -7.77
N PRO A 115 8.05 3.33 -8.95
CA PRO A 115 7.02 3.40 -9.97
C PRO A 115 5.63 3.01 -9.47
N GLY A 116 4.67 3.93 -9.57
CA GLY A 116 3.28 3.70 -9.18
C GLY A 116 2.99 3.86 -7.69
N VAL A 117 3.98 4.30 -6.89
CA VAL A 117 3.82 4.56 -5.46
C VAL A 117 3.69 6.07 -5.22
N GLY A 118 2.46 6.52 -5.02
CA GLY A 118 2.18 7.89 -4.57
C GLY A 118 2.07 7.99 -3.04
N ALA A 119 1.84 9.21 -2.53
CA ALA A 119 1.72 9.50 -1.10
C ALA A 119 0.79 8.54 -0.34
N LYS A 120 -0.40 8.26 -0.89
CA LYS A 120 -1.37 7.34 -0.27
C LYS A 120 -0.83 5.91 -0.17
N VAL A 121 -0.25 5.39 -1.24
CA VAL A 121 0.30 4.03 -1.27
C VAL A 121 1.49 3.93 -0.31
N ALA A 122 2.38 4.92 -0.33
CA ALA A 122 3.52 4.98 0.59
C ALA A 122 3.05 4.99 2.05
N ASP A 123 2.05 5.81 2.40
CA ASP A 123 1.54 5.88 3.77
C ASP A 123 0.82 4.59 4.18
N CYS A 124 0.11 3.91 3.27
CA CYS A 124 -0.45 2.58 3.53
C CYS A 124 0.65 1.57 3.87
N VAL A 125 1.75 1.55 3.11
CA VAL A 125 2.88 0.63 3.33
C VAL A 125 3.62 0.99 4.63
N CYS A 126 3.84 2.28 4.90
CA CYS A 126 4.40 2.78 6.15
C CYS A 126 3.61 2.29 7.37
N LEU A 127 2.29 2.45 7.32
CA LEU A 127 1.38 2.09 8.41
C LEU A 127 1.30 0.58 8.65
N VAL A 128 1.18 -0.21 7.57
CA VAL A 128 0.81 -1.63 7.65
C VAL A 128 2.03 -2.57 7.65
N SER A 129 3.22 -2.11 7.25
CA SER A 129 4.38 -3.00 7.14
C SER A 129 5.71 -2.43 7.67
N LEU A 130 5.84 -1.10 7.81
CA LEU A 130 7.08 -0.44 8.22
C LEU A 130 7.04 0.18 9.62
N ASP A 131 6.08 -0.22 10.45
CA ASP A 131 5.96 0.16 11.85
C ASP A 131 5.81 1.69 12.08
N LYS A 132 5.23 2.42 11.12
CA LYS A 132 4.97 3.87 11.23
C LYS A 132 3.53 4.13 11.66
N ALA A 133 3.25 4.00 12.96
CA ALA A 133 1.90 4.17 13.51
C ALA A 133 1.31 5.59 13.31
N GLU A 134 2.18 6.57 13.03
CA GLU A 134 1.85 7.97 12.73
C GLU A 134 1.46 8.20 11.26
N ALA A 135 1.67 7.23 10.36
CA ALA A 135 1.33 7.37 8.95
C ALA A 135 -0.19 7.37 8.77
N VAL A 136 -0.71 8.39 8.08
CA VAL A 136 -2.15 8.57 7.85
C VAL A 136 -2.40 8.56 6.34
N PRO A 137 -2.82 7.42 5.77
CA PRO A 137 -3.18 7.36 4.35
C PRO A 137 -4.45 8.17 4.10
N VAL A 138 -4.35 9.22 3.29
CA VAL A 138 -5.51 10.08 2.95
C VAL A 138 -6.01 9.72 1.56
N ASP A 139 -7.22 9.16 1.49
CA ASP A 139 -7.96 9.01 0.24
C ASP A 139 -9.17 9.95 0.22
N THR A 140 -10.03 9.78 -0.79
CA THR A 140 -11.26 10.55 -0.88
C THR A 140 -12.17 10.32 0.32
N HIS A 141 -12.29 9.11 0.87
CA HIS A 141 -13.13 8.84 2.03
C HIS A 141 -12.61 9.54 3.29
N VAL A 142 -11.32 9.42 3.58
CA VAL A 142 -10.68 10.11 4.71
C VAL A 142 -10.82 11.62 4.59
N TRP A 143 -10.70 12.15 3.37
CA TRP A 143 -10.93 13.57 3.12
C TRP A 143 -12.37 13.99 3.41
N HIS A 144 -13.38 13.24 2.96
CA HIS A 144 -14.78 13.53 3.30
C HIS A 144 -15.04 13.47 4.81
N ILE A 145 -14.45 12.50 5.52
CA ILE A 145 -14.55 12.40 6.98
C ILE A 145 -13.96 13.65 7.66
N ALA A 146 -12.78 14.09 7.23
CA ALA A 146 -12.12 15.29 7.76
C ALA A 146 -13.01 16.54 7.58
N GLN A 147 -13.64 16.71 6.42
CA GLN A 147 -14.53 17.84 6.17
C GLN A 147 -15.84 17.74 6.96
N GLN A 148 -16.54 16.60 6.87
CA GLN A 148 -17.90 16.45 7.40
C GLN A 148 -17.96 16.31 8.92
N ARG A 149 -16.97 15.64 9.53
CA ARG A 149 -17.01 15.33 10.97
C ARG A 149 -16.10 16.22 11.81
N TYR A 150 -15.06 16.80 11.21
CA TYR A 150 -14.07 17.61 11.92
C TYR A 150 -13.99 19.05 11.43
N GLY A 151 -14.76 19.44 10.40
CA GLY A 151 -14.80 20.81 9.91
C GLY A 151 -13.48 21.28 9.30
N VAL A 152 -12.61 20.37 8.83
CA VAL A 152 -11.31 20.73 8.25
C VAL A 152 -11.53 21.49 6.94
N ALA A 153 -11.28 22.80 6.97
CA ALA A 153 -11.39 23.69 5.83
C ALA A 153 -10.18 23.53 4.89
N VAL A 154 -10.23 22.52 4.03
CA VAL A 154 -9.24 22.37 2.96
C VAL A 154 -9.61 23.32 1.83
N GLY A 155 -8.75 24.30 1.53
CA GLY A 155 -8.99 25.35 0.52
C GLY A 155 -9.04 24.85 -0.95
N SER A 156 -9.26 23.56 -1.18
CA SER A 156 -9.25 22.93 -2.51
C SER A 156 -10.50 22.08 -2.75
N LYS A 157 -10.97 22.10 -4.00
CA LYS A 157 -12.08 21.25 -4.50
C LYS A 157 -11.63 19.83 -4.86
N SER A 158 -10.34 19.50 -4.69
CA SER A 158 -9.77 18.18 -4.95
C SER A 158 -8.67 17.83 -3.94
N LEU A 159 -8.33 16.54 -3.84
CA LEU A 159 -7.25 16.05 -2.99
C LEU A 159 -5.88 16.37 -3.62
N THR A 160 -5.46 17.62 -3.51
CA THR A 160 -4.12 18.08 -3.91
C THR A 160 -3.03 17.56 -2.96
N PRO A 161 -1.74 17.58 -3.34
CA PRO A 161 -0.65 17.21 -2.43
C PRO A 161 -0.63 18.03 -1.13
N ARG A 162 -0.97 19.32 -1.21
CA ARG A 162 -1.10 20.20 -0.05
C ARG A 162 -2.27 19.78 0.84
N ALA A 163 -3.45 19.56 0.26
CA ALA A 163 -4.63 19.07 0.97
C ALA A 163 -4.35 17.73 1.69
N TYR A 164 -3.69 16.80 0.99
CA TYR A 164 -3.27 15.51 1.55
C TYR A 164 -2.41 15.70 2.80
N GLN A 165 -1.43 16.61 2.74
CA GLN A 165 -0.54 16.90 3.86
C GLN A 165 -1.29 17.55 5.03
N GLU A 166 -2.09 18.58 4.76
CA GLU A 166 -2.88 19.30 5.78
C GLU A 166 -3.83 18.34 6.54
N ILE A 167 -4.52 17.44 5.84
CA ILE A 167 -5.40 16.44 6.46
C ILE A 167 -4.59 15.44 7.30
N GLY A 168 -3.45 14.97 6.78
CA GLY A 168 -2.58 14.05 7.50
C GLY A 168 -2.01 14.68 8.79
N ASP A 169 -1.58 15.94 8.72
CA ASP A 169 -1.04 16.68 9.85
C ASP A 169 -2.12 16.98 10.89
N PHE A 170 -3.33 17.32 10.45
CA PHE A 170 -4.49 17.47 11.33
C PHE A 170 -4.73 16.20 12.16
N PHE A 171 -4.80 15.03 11.53
CA PHE A 171 -5.05 13.77 12.24
C PHE A 171 -3.87 13.35 13.12
N ARG A 172 -2.63 13.63 12.73
CA ARG A 172 -1.45 13.44 13.58
C ARG A 172 -1.48 14.37 14.81
N GLY A 173 -1.90 15.62 14.67
CA GLY A 173 -2.08 16.53 15.79
C GLY A 173 -3.20 16.08 16.75
N LEU A 174 -4.29 15.53 16.20
CA LEU A 174 -5.44 15.08 16.99
C LEU A 174 -5.19 13.77 17.74
N TRP A 175 -4.59 12.77 17.10
CA TRP A 175 -4.43 11.42 17.65
C TRP A 175 -3.00 11.08 18.06
N GLY A 176 -2.06 12.00 17.85
CA GLY A 176 -0.66 11.85 18.25
C GLY A 176 0.07 10.74 17.48
N PRO A 177 1.05 10.07 18.12
CA PRO A 177 1.95 9.11 17.47
C PRO A 177 1.27 7.85 16.89
N ARG A 178 -0.01 7.60 17.18
CA ARG A 178 -0.76 6.43 16.72
C ARG A 178 -1.92 6.80 15.79
N ALA A 179 -1.84 7.96 15.14
CA ALA A 179 -2.90 8.48 14.28
C ALA A 179 -3.33 7.52 13.17
N GLY A 180 -2.41 6.76 12.56
CA GLY A 180 -2.75 5.75 11.57
C GLY A 180 -3.59 4.60 12.14
N TRP A 181 -3.36 4.21 13.40
CA TRP A 181 -4.16 3.18 14.05
C TRP A 181 -5.57 3.67 14.36
N ALA A 182 -5.71 4.91 14.83
CA ALA A 182 -7.01 5.54 15.04
C ALA A 182 -7.78 5.68 13.71
N GLN A 183 -7.09 6.07 12.64
CA GLN A 183 -7.66 6.17 11.30
C GLN A 183 -8.19 4.81 10.80
N ALA A 184 -7.50 3.71 11.07
CA ALA A 184 -7.97 2.36 10.69
C ALA A 184 -9.32 2.01 11.37
N VAL A 185 -9.52 2.41 12.63
CA VAL A 185 -10.80 2.21 13.33
C VAL A 185 -11.92 2.97 12.64
N LEU A 186 -11.69 4.25 12.30
CA LEU A 186 -12.67 5.09 11.61
C LEU A 186 -12.99 4.57 10.22
N PHE A 187 -11.97 4.17 9.45
CA PHE A 187 -12.13 3.61 8.13
C PHE A 187 -13.01 2.34 8.15
N CYS A 188 -12.73 1.41 9.07
CA CYS A 188 -13.56 0.21 9.23
C CYS A 188 -14.98 0.48 9.75
N ALA A 189 -15.21 1.61 10.43
CA ALA A 189 -16.57 2.02 10.82
C ALA A 189 -17.36 2.59 9.63
N ASP A 190 -16.69 3.24 8.69
CA ASP A 190 -17.32 3.84 7.51
C ASP A 190 -17.66 2.80 6.41
N LEU A 191 -16.84 1.76 6.26
CA LEU A 191 -17.10 0.64 5.33
C LEU A 191 -18.33 -0.24 5.69
N ARG A 192 -18.90 -0.08 6.88
CA ARG A 192 -20.05 -0.87 7.37
C ARG A 192 -21.41 -0.22 7.06
N LYS A 193 -21.44 0.69 6.08
CA LYS A 193 -22.66 1.24 5.48
C LYS A 193 -22.81 0.68 4.07
#